data_AF-A0A829R5I1-F1
#
_entry.id   AF-A0A829R5I1-F1
#
_cell.length_a   1.000
_cell.length_b   1.000
_cell.length_c   1.000
_cell.angle_alpha   90.00
_cell.angle_beta   90.00
_cell.angle_gamma   90.00
#
_symmetry.space_group_name_H-M   'P 1'
#
loop_
_entity.id
_entity.type
_entity.pdbx_description
1 polymer ?
#
loop_
_entity_poly.entity_id
_entity_poly.type
_entity_poly.pdbx_seq_one_letter_code
_entity_poly.pdbx_strand_id
1 'polypeptide(L)'
;MPHFRRARYRDIPAIQQFIHSHYQANHILSKSKALFVFEYFSGTNTLDQKQPINMFVLEEAAEIVAILGFYSDKTEYFLSLWSAKQGSVYGLLLLKEVEKTLTDKPLRIIGLSKQAEQLYSRLGYQVETLAYQYSEKRPLKAPISGTILTAEELESKQLPGIMEEQRYQKRFFQNPFTTYYFYYTPSGLVYVYKKYQTETNDFLLICDIIGDLSLFSETDLQEIMEIEQFPYATVYTNQALVGLKSVQENKQLFPIYTAPYLGENATLKYAYQGDKPVIFQLRSDQGRPNRLTQRYALVNNFMYHYIRSEETVQTVNNYLPKTIFEKQIDYLTEHYAPLDMATLEKGEFDERQEYFMVSFDDGYKEHLYSAASYLEEKGIEGQFFLPARETADLLQVNKIHQILNYYRPSAILTAIQSEEPQFEEKYASYSQVASLDKPEIIFIKRYFQKESLAKALIETLFEQIPAANYQDYYLTQAEEMQLATKHLIGNHTCKHTHLPDKSPAEIEADIVQYEKQLGHLMKRKTVAYPFGSQNEEVRACYQKAGYRFGWGTRSAYSIVPEGGALNLNRYDCNELNAYVNEGVEAHV
;
A
#
# COMPACT_ATOMS: atom_id res chain seq x y z
N MET A 1 -6.19 35.04 17.69
CA MET A 1 -5.31 35.25 16.52
C MET A 1 -5.20 33.93 15.78
N PRO A 2 -5.23 33.93 14.44
CA PRO A 2 -5.06 32.72 13.65
C PRO A 2 -3.70 32.04 13.94
N HIS A 3 -3.71 30.72 14.03
CA HIS A 3 -2.55 29.88 14.32
C HIS A 3 -2.21 29.02 13.10
N PHE A 4 -1.02 29.22 12.55
CA PHE A 4 -0.50 28.45 11.40
C PHE A 4 0.26 27.23 11.89
N ARG A 5 0.02 26.07 11.26
CA ARG A 5 0.81 24.86 11.51
C ARG A 5 0.72 23.86 10.36
N ARG A 6 1.69 22.94 10.31
CA ARG A 6 1.54 21.71 9.53
C ARG A 6 0.47 20.83 10.17
N ALA A 7 -0.43 20.30 9.35
CA ALA A 7 -1.44 19.35 9.80
C ALA A 7 -0.80 18.01 10.16
N ARG A 8 -1.46 17.29 11.06
CA ARG A 8 -1.12 15.95 11.53
C ARG A 8 -2.19 14.96 11.07
N TYR A 9 -1.87 13.68 11.13
CA TYR A 9 -2.79 12.61 10.73
C TYR A 9 -4.16 12.71 11.43
N ARG A 10 -4.17 13.00 12.74
CA ARG A 10 -5.41 13.21 13.51
C ARG A 10 -6.30 14.36 13.03
N ASP A 11 -5.78 15.30 12.25
CA ASP A 11 -6.55 16.44 11.75
C ASP A 11 -7.37 16.10 10.50
N ILE A 12 -7.15 14.92 9.88
CA ILE A 12 -7.82 14.52 8.63
C ILE A 12 -9.35 14.64 8.71
N PRO A 13 -10.04 14.14 9.76
CA PRO A 13 -11.50 14.28 9.84
C PRO A 13 -11.98 15.74 9.81
N ALA A 14 -11.29 16.63 10.53
CA ALA A 14 -11.62 18.06 10.55
C ALA A 14 -11.35 18.73 9.20
N ILE A 15 -10.27 18.32 8.51
CA ILE A 15 -9.97 18.81 7.15
C ILE A 15 -11.01 18.32 6.14
N GLN A 16 -11.41 17.04 6.18
CA GLN A 16 -12.44 16.49 5.30
C GLN A 16 -13.78 17.21 5.51
N GLN A 17 -14.13 17.50 6.77
CA GLN A 17 -15.30 18.31 7.10
C GLN A 17 -15.18 19.74 6.57
N PHE A 18 -14.00 20.37 6.68
CA PHE A 18 -13.75 21.69 6.09
C PHE A 18 -13.95 21.68 4.57
N ILE A 19 -13.41 20.69 3.86
CA ILE A 19 -13.58 20.53 2.40
C ILE A 19 -15.07 20.40 2.07
N HIS A 20 -15.81 19.60 2.83
CA HIS A 20 -17.25 19.42 2.64
C HIS A 20 -18.03 20.73 2.82
N SER A 21 -17.77 21.46 3.90
CA SER A 21 -18.55 22.65 4.29
C SER A 21 -18.14 23.93 3.55
N HIS A 22 -16.88 24.07 3.13
CA HIS A 22 -16.33 25.34 2.65
C HIS A 22 -15.69 25.30 1.26
N TYR A 23 -15.40 24.11 0.71
CA TYR A 23 -14.88 23.98 -0.65
C TYR A 23 -15.93 23.43 -1.62
N GLN A 24 -16.28 22.14 -1.46
CA GLN A 24 -17.31 21.49 -2.26
C GLN A 24 -17.82 20.25 -1.53
N ALA A 25 -19.11 20.25 -1.16
CA ALA A 25 -19.73 19.16 -0.38
C ALA A 25 -19.57 17.76 -1.00
N ASN A 26 -19.53 17.69 -2.33
CA ASN A 26 -19.38 16.45 -3.07
C ASN A 26 -17.94 16.14 -3.51
N HIS A 27 -16.95 16.87 -2.99
CA HIS A 27 -15.55 16.63 -3.34
C HIS A 27 -15.10 15.25 -2.86
N ILE A 28 -14.42 14.48 -3.71
CA ILE A 28 -14.03 13.09 -3.38
C ILE A 28 -13.16 13.00 -2.13
N LEU A 29 -12.26 13.97 -1.90
CA LEU A 29 -11.42 13.99 -0.69
C LEU A 29 -12.19 14.26 0.60
N SER A 30 -13.43 14.76 0.54
CA SER A 30 -14.31 14.86 1.71
C SER A 30 -15.07 13.57 2.02
N LYS A 31 -15.07 12.61 1.07
CA LYS A 31 -15.86 11.37 1.15
C LYS A 31 -15.00 10.12 1.29
N SER A 32 -13.80 10.12 0.72
CA SER A 32 -12.87 9.00 0.75
C SER A 32 -11.65 9.35 1.58
N LYS A 33 -11.57 8.77 2.78
CA LYS A 33 -10.41 8.87 3.65
C LYS A 33 -9.23 8.10 3.08
N ALA A 34 -9.47 6.95 2.46
CA ALA A 34 -8.44 6.20 1.73
C ALA A 34 -7.74 7.06 0.66
N LEU A 35 -8.50 7.75 -0.20
CA LEU A 35 -7.91 8.63 -1.21
C LEU A 35 -7.22 9.84 -0.56
N PHE A 36 -7.78 10.43 0.49
CA PHE A 36 -7.14 11.54 1.21
C PHE A 36 -5.76 11.14 1.76
N VAL A 37 -5.70 10.01 2.47
CA VAL A 37 -4.46 9.46 3.03
C VAL A 37 -3.47 9.16 1.92
N PHE A 38 -3.91 8.54 0.82
CA PHE A 38 -3.04 8.32 -0.33
C PHE A 38 -2.50 9.62 -0.96
N GLU A 39 -3.25 10.72 -0.99
CA GLU A 39 -2.74 11.96 -1.59
C GLU A 39 -1.79 12.70 -0.64
N TYR A 40 -2.14 12.82 0.64
CA TYR A 40 -1.46 13.75 1.55
C TYR A 40 -0.67 13.13 2.70
N PHE A 41 -0.76 11.82 2.94
CA PHE A 41 0.06 11.15 3.96
C PHE A 41 1.23 10.40 3.32
N SER A 42 2.45 10.73 3.73
CA SER A 42 3.69 10.06 3.26
C SER A 42 4.14 8.93 4.18
N GLY A 43 3.57 8.82 5.39
CA GLY A 43 3.89 7.75 6.32
C GLY A 43 3.21 6.42 5.94
N THR A 44 3.67 5.35 6.58
CA THR A 44 3.08 4.00 6.46
C THR A 44 2.35 3.56 7.72
N ASN A 45 2.54 4.25 8.84
CA ASN A 45 1.95 3.92 10.12
C ASN A 45 0.88 4.95 10.51
N THR A 46 -0.39 4.53 10.45
CA THR A 46 -1.56 5.35 10.84
C THR A 46 -1.80 5.35 12.35
N LEU A 47 -1.13 4.49 13.11
CA LEU A 47 -1.25 4.43 14.58
C LEU A 47 -0.66 5.68 15.22
N ASP A 48 0.40 6.25 14.64
CA ASP A 48 0.96 7.52 15.08
C ASP A 48 0.15 8.71 14.54
N GLN A 49 -0.88 9.05 15.32
CA GLN A 49 -1.78 10.18 15.09
C GLN A 49 -1.08 11.56 15.08
N LYS A 50 0.19 11.65 15.49
CA LYS A 50 0.97 12.89 15.54
C LYS A 50 1.78 13.11 14.25
N GLN A 51 1.90 12.13 13.36
CA GLN A 51 2.69 12.27 12.13
C GLN A 51 2.18 13.42 11.27
N PRO A 52 3.09 14.24 10.70
CA PRO A 52 2.71 15.32 9.82
C PRO A 52 2.18 14.78 8.48
N ILE A 53 1.17 15.45 7.94
CA ILE A 53 0.71 15.25 6.56
C ILE A 53 1.23 16.39 5.66
N ASN A 54 1.15 16.22 4.34
CA ASN A 54 1.55 17.22 3.36
C ASN A 54 0.44 18.27 3.16
N MET A 55 0.01 18.88 4.26
CA MET A 55 -0.98 19.93 4.29
C MET A 55 -0.69 20.89 5.43
N PHE A 56 -0.89 22.18 5.18
CA PHE A 56 -0.89 23.22 6.19
C PHE A 56 -2.31 23.68 6.48
N VAL A 57 -2.55 24.06 7.72
CA VAL A 57 -3.83 24.59 8.18
C VAL A 57 -3.62 25.92 8.88
N LEU A 58 -4.62 26.78 8.76
CA LEU A 58 -4.77 27.96 9.61
C LEU A 58 -5.96 27.72 10.52
N GLU A 59 -5.76 27.88 11.83
CA GLU A 59 -6.79 27.67 12.86
C GLU A 59 -7.16 28.97 13.53
N GLU A 60 -8.45 29.20 13.78
CA GLU A 60 -8.90 30.29 14.64
C GLU A 60 -10.03 29.78 15.54
N ALA A 61 -9.96 30.11 16.83
CA ALA A 61 -10.91 29.63 17.84
C ALA A 61 -11.08 28.09 17.84
N ALA A 62 -9.97 27.36 17.67
CA ALA A 62 -9.92 25.90 17.57
C ALA A 62 -10.64 25.28 16.36
N GLU A 63 -11.01 26.10 15.35
CA GLU A 63 -11.53 25.61 14.08
C GLU A 63 -10.54 25.83 12.94
N ILE A 64 -10.49 24.88 12.00
CA ILE A 64 -9.77 25.06 10.74
C ILE A 64 -10.52 26.10 9.90
N VAL A 65 -9.84 27.18 9.51
CA VAL A 65 -10.39 28.29 8.71
C VAL A 65 -9.78 28.39 7.31
N ALA A 66 -8.63 27.76 7.09
CA ALA A 66 -8.02 27.57 5.77
C ALA A 66 -7.13 26.33 5.71
N ILE A 67 -7.02 25.75 4.51
CA ILE A 67 -6.20 24.57 4.20
C ILE A 67 -5.37 24.83 2.94
N LEU A 68 -4.19 24.23 2.87
CA LEU A 68 -3.30 24.26 1.70
C LEU A 68 -2.47 22.98 1.67
N GLY A 69 -2.74 22.12 0.69
CA GLY A 69 -2.01 20.87 0.45
C GLY A 69 -0.78 21.08 -0.42
N PHE A 70 0.15 20.13 -0.42
CA PHE A 70 1.28 20.17 -1.34
C PHE A 70 1.82 18.78 -1.68
N TYR A 71 2.48 18.67 -2.82
CA TYR A 71 3.30 17.54 -3.22
C TYR A 71 4.75 17.98 -3.16
N SER A 72 5.62 17.12 -2.62
CA SER A 72 7.04 17.37 -2.53
C SER A 72 7.77 16.47 -3.50
N ASP A 73 8.49 17.08 -4.43
CA ASP A 73 9.40 16.39 -5.34
C ASP A 73 10.85 16.65 -4.92
N LYS A 74 11.81 16.03 -5.62
CA LYS A 74 13.24 16.20 -5.35
C LYS A 74 13.68 17.66 -5.45
N THR A 75 13.14 18.37 -6.44
CA THR A 75 13.58 19.71 -6.83
C THR A 75 12.55 20.81 -6.57
N GLU A 76 11.27 20.49 -6.38
CA GLU A 76 10.18 21.47 -6.35
C GLU A 76 9.06 21.07 -5.39
N TYR A 77 8.24 22.03 -4.99
CA TYR A 77 6.95 21.79 -4.32
C TYR A 77 5.79 22.19 -5.23
N PHE A 78 4.79 21.32 -5.37
CA PHE A 78 3.56 21.65 -6.07
C PHE A 78 2.43 21.88 -5.07
N LEU A 79 1.97 23.13 -4.95
CA LEU A 79 0.83 23.46 -4.10
C LEU A 79 -0.46 22.92 -4.71
N SER A 80 -1.36 22.47 -3.85
CA SER A 80 -2.64 21.85 -4.21
C SER A 80 -3.72 22.18 -3.19
N LEU A 81 -4.99 21.97 -3.56
CA LEU A 81 -6.15 22.11 -2.67
C LEU A 81 -6.08 23.32 -1.71
N TRP A 82 -5.90 24.52 -2.27
CA TRP A 82 -5.89 25.75 -1.49
C TRP A 82 -7.31 26.28 -1.32
N SER A 83 -7.78 26.36 -0.07
CA SER A 83 -9.14 26.82 0.24
C SER A 83 -9.20 27.51 1.60
N ALA A 84 -10.13 28.44 1.76
CA ALA A 84 -10.37 29.20 2.98
C ALA A 84 -11.87 29.52 3.13
N LYS A 85 -12.32 29.84 4.35
CA LYS A 85 -13.68 30.34 4.58
C LYS A 85 -13.95 31.54 3.65
N GLN A 86 -15.06 31.51 2.91
CA GLN A 86 -15.36 32.53 1.90
C GLN A 86 -15.42 33.94 2.50
N GLY A 87 -14.99 34.94 1.73
CA GLY A 87 -14.97 36.34 2.16
C GLY A 87 -13.91 36.69 3.21
N SER A 88 -13.02 35.76 3.56
CA SER A 88 -11.95 35.99 4.54
C SER A 88 -10.58 36.23 3.91
N VAL A 89 -9.63 36.73 4.71
CA VAL A 89 -8.21 36.88 4.33
C VAL A 89 -7.37 35.64 4.64
N TYR A 90 -7.95 34.61 5.27
CA TYR A 90 -7.23 33.45 5.81
C TYR A 90 -6.43 32.70 4.75
N GLY A 91 -6.96 32.58 3.53
CA GLY A 91 -6.25 31.90 2.43
C GLY A 91 -4.92 32.57 2.09
N LEU A 92 -4.92 33.91 2.01
CA LEU A 92 -3.71 34.68 1.72
C LEU A 92 -2.71 34.64 2.89
N LEU A 93 -3.20 34.73 4.14
CA LEU A 93 -2.36 34.55 5.32
C LEU A 93 -1.68 33.18 5.31
N LEU A 94 -2.44 32.12 5.04
CA LEU A 94 -1.92 30.76 4.96
C LEU A 94 -0.87 30.62 3.85
N LEU A 95 -1.14 31.12 2.64
CA LEU A 95 -0.17 31.07 1.54
C LEU A 95 1.14 31.77 1.92
N LYS A 96 1.08 32.94 2.56
CA LYS A 96 2.28 33.69 2.98
C LYS A 96 3.09 32.96 4.05
N GLU A 97 2.45 32.25 4.97
CA GLU A 97 3.17 31.42 5.95
C GLU A 97 3.77 30.17 5.31
N VAL A 98 3.10 29.56 4.32
CA VAL A 98 3.64 28.44 3.55
C VAL A 98 4.87 28.87 2.74
N GLU A 99 4.83 30.02 2.06
CA GLU A 99 5.99 30.59 1.34
C GLU A 99 7.20 30.82 2.25
N LYS A 100 6.98 31.19 3.52
CA LYS A 100 8.05 31.34 4.52
C LYS A 100 8.56 30.02 5.08
N THR A 101 7.75 28.97 5.01
CA THR A 101 8.05 27.65 5.59
C THR A 101 8.74 26.73 4.59
N LEU A 102 8.29 26.73 3.33
CA LEU A 102 8.81 25.89 2.25
C LEU A 102 9.76 26.70 1.36
N THR A 103 10.98 26.97 1.87
CA THR A 103 11.96 27.84 1.20
C THR A 103 13.11 27.09 0.54
N ASP A 104 13.28 25.79 0.83
CA ASP A 104 14.39 24.97 0.32
C ASP A 104 14.23 24.59 -1.15
N LYS A 105 13.00 24.66 -1.68
CA LYS A 105 12.67 24.39 -3.08
C LYS A 105 11.67 25.40 -3.59
N PRO A 106 11.68 25.71 -4.90
CA PRO A 106 10.71 26.61 -5.49
C PRO A 106 9.28 26.03 -5.43
N LEU A 107 8.32 26.93 -5.24
CA LEU A 107 6.89 26.62 -5.25
C LEU A 107 6.33 26.70 -6.68
N ARG A 108 5.48 25.74 -7.01
CA ARG A 108 4.79 25.56 -8.29
C ARG A 108 3.31 25.37 -8.04
N ILE A 109 2.48 25.83 -8.97
CA ILE A 109 1.03 25.69 -8.87
C ILE A 109 0.49 25.28 -10.23
N ILE A 110 -0.40 24.28 -10.28
CA ILE A 110 -1.08 23.84 -11.50
C ILE A 110 -2.58 23.79 -11.19
N GLY A 111 -3.42 24.21 -12.14
CA GLY A 111 -4.88 24.19 -11.97
C GLY A 111 -5.44 25.43 -11.27
N LEU A 112 -5.02 26.63 -11.71
CA LEU A 112 -5.50 27.89 -11.12
C LEU A 112 -6.97 28.18 -11.46
N SER A 113 -7.74 28.56 -10.45
CA SER A 113 -9.02 29.25 -10.66
C SER A 113 -8.79 30.67 -11.20
N LYS A 114 -9.81 31.28 -11.82
CA LYS A 114 -9.73 32.68 -12.30
C LYS A 114 -9.36 33.67 -11.19
N GLN A 115 -9.81 33.41 -9.96
CA GLN A 115 -9.50 34.23 -8.80
C GLN A 115 -8.04 34.02 -8.35
N ALA A 116 -7.59 32.77 -8.31
CA ALA A 116 -6.22 32.43 -7.94
C ALA A 116 -5.21 33.00 -8.95
N GLU A 117 -5.50 32.97 -10.24
CA GLU A 117 -4.68 33.61 -11.28
C GLU A 117 -4.40 35.09 -10.97
N GLN A 118 -5.43 35.88 -10.73
CA GLN A 118 -5.27 37.31 -10.42
C GLN A 118 -4.45 37.54 -9.15
N LEU A 119 -4.63 36.67 -8.16
CA LEU A 119 -3.92 36.76 -6.89
C LEU A 119 -2.44 36.43 -7.06
N TYR A 120 -2.11 35.30 -7.69
CA TYR A 120 -0.72 34.90 -7.94
C TYR A 120 0.02 35.93 -8.80
N SER A 121 -0.61 36.49 -9.84
CA SER A 121 0.01 37.58 -10.63
C SER A 121 0.34 38.81 -9.78
N ARG A 122 -0.56 39.22 -8.87
CA ARG A 122 -0.30 40.35 -7.94
C ARG A 122 0.79 40.03 -6.91
N LEU A 123 0.98 38.76 -6.58
CA LEU A 123 2.05 38.28 -5.71
C LEU A 123 3.39 38.11 -6.46
N GLY A 124 3.46 38.47 -7.74
CA GLY A 124 4.68 38.43 -8.54
C GLY A 124 5.01 37.06 -9.12
N TYR A 125 4.04 36.13 -9.16
CA TYR A 125 4.20 34.88 -9.90
C TYR A 125 3.99 35.11 -11.39
N GLN A 126 4.78 34.42 -12.21
CA GLN A 126 4.49 34.27 -13.63
C GLN A 126 3.34 33.29 -13.78
N VAL A 127 2.28 33.68 -14.52
CA VAL A 127 1.10 32.86 -14.76
C VAL A 127 0.98 32.58 -16.24
N GLU A 128 0.88 31.30 -16.59
CA GLU A 128 0.83 30.83 -17.97
C GLU A 128 -0.21 29.72 -18.13
N THR A 129 -0.48 29.35 -19.39
CA THR A 129 -1.42 28.29 -19.75
C THR A 129 -0.65 27.07 -20.25
N LEU A 130 -0.99 25.87 -19.77
CA LEU A 130 -0.46 24.62 -20.31
C LEU A 130 -0.98 24.41 -21.73
N ALA A 131 -0.10 23.99 -22.63
CA ALA A 131 -0.49 23.54 -23.96
C ALA A 131 -1.24 22.22 -23.82
N TYR A 132 -2.44 22.15 -24.42
CA TYR A 132 -3.14 20.88 -24.57
C TYR A 132 -3.01 20.42 -26.00
N GLN A 133 -2.28 19.33 -26.21
CA GLN A 133 -1.90 18.88 -27.54
C GLN A 133 -2.33 17.44 -27.77
N TYR A 134 -2.51 17.06 -29.03
CA TYR A 134 -2.85 15.70 -29.41
C TYR A 134 -2.16 15.24 -30.71
N SER A 135 -2.00 13.92 -30.83
CA SER A 135 -1.67 13.22 -32.07
C SER A 135 -2.84 12.33 -32.47
N GLU A 136 -3.02 12.17 -33.78
CA GLU A 136 -4.05 11.34 -34.39
C GLU A 136 -3.36 10.14 -35.05
N LYS A 137 -3.89 8.94 -34.79
CA LYS A 137 -3.31 7.69 -35.28
C LYS A 137 -3.22 7.70 -36.81
N ARG A 138 -2.04 7.35 -37.33
CA ARG A 138 -1.75 7.17 -38.75
C ARG A 138 -0.93 5.90 -38.98
N PRO A 139 -0.90 5.34 -40.20
CA PRO A 139 -0.09 4.15 -40.47
C PRO A 139 1.39 4.37 -40.11
N LEU A 140 1.95 3.42 -39.35
CA LEU A 140 3.37 3.44 -39.01
C LEU A 140 4.22 3.31 -40.27
N LYS A 141 5.28 4.13 -40.35
CA LYS A 141 6.26 4.09 -41.44
C LYS A 141 7.43 3.13 -41.18
N ALA A 142 7.62 2.76 -39.92
CA ALA A 142 8.67 1.86 -39.45
C ALA A 142 8.06 0.86 -38.46
N PRO A 143 8.70 -0.31 -38.26
CA PRO A 143 8.31 -1.23 -37.21
C PRO A 143 8.37 -0.59 -35.82
N ILE A 144 7.53 -1.09 -34.90
CA ILE A 144 7.55 -0.71 -33.49
C ILE A 144 8.94 -1.04 -32.90
N SER A 145 9.52 -0.06 -32.21
CA SER A 145 10.86 -0.10 -31.65
C SER A 145 10.88 -0.12 -30.13
N GLY A 146 9.86 0.44 -29.48
CA GLY A 146 9.71 0.41 -28.02
C GLY A 146 8.89 -0.77 -27.50
N THR A 147 8.63 -0.78 -26.19
CA THR A 147 7.95 -1.89 -25.52
C THR A 147 7.05 -1.39 -24.40
N ILE A 148 5.87 -1.98 -24.27
CA ILE A 148 4.99 -1.77 -23.12
C ILE A 148 5.55 -2.53 -21.92
N LEU A 149 5.58 -1.87 -20.76
CA LEU A 149 6.01 -2.46 -19.50
C LEU A 149 4.85 -2.49 -18.50
N THR A 150 4.80 -3.53 -17.68
CA THR A 150 4.06 -3.51 -16.41
C THR A 150 4.77 -2.60 -15.39
N ALA A 151 4.09 -2.29 -14.29
CA ALA A 151 4.70 -1.51 -13.20
C ALA A 151 5.87 -2.29 -12.58
N GLU A 152 5.70 -3.58 -12.33
CA GLU A 152 6.75 -4.47 -11.83
C GLU A 152 7.94 -4.61 -12.80
N GLU A 153 7.69 -4.71 -14.10
CA GLU A 153 8.76 -4.72 -15.12
C GLU A 153 9.53 -3.39 -15.10
N LEU A 154 8.82 -2.27 -14.97
CA LEU A 154 9.43 -0.95 -14.83
C LEU A 154 10.29 -0.86 -13.56
N GLU A 155 9.79 -1.36 -12.43
CA GLU A 155 10.51 -1.41 -11.15
C GLU A 155 11.77 -2.28 -11.26
N SER A 156 11.67 -3.44 -11.91
CA SER A 156 12.79 -4.39 -12.09
C SER A 156 13.93 -3.83 -12.94
N LYS A 157 13.63 -2.92 -13.87
CA LYS A 157 14.64 -2.22 -14.67
C LYS A 157 15.47 -1.21 -13.87
N GLN A 158 15.03 -0.85 -12.67
CA GLN A 158 15.70 0.11 -11.79
C GLN A 158 16.12 1.41 -12.48
N LEU A 159 15.24 1.95 -13.33
CA LEU A 159 15.57 3.13 -14.14
C LEU A 159 15.87 4.36 -13.25
N PRO A 160 17.04 5.02 -13.42
CA PRO A 160 17.37 6.25 -12.71
C PRO A 160 16.29 7.33 -12.89
N GLY A 161 15.99 8.06 -11.82
CA GLY A 161 14.91 9.06 -11.79
C GLY A 161 13.51 8.50 -11.50
N ILE A 162 13.21 7.23 -11.83
CA ILE A 162 11.96 6.58 -11.41
C ILE A 162 12.09 6.05 -9.98
N MET A 163 13.18 5.33 -9.72
CA MET A 163 13.40 4.69 -8.42
C MET A 163 13.77 5.66 -7.31
N GLU A 164 14.42 6.78 -7.66
CA GLU A 164 14.85 7.79 -6.69
C GLU A 164 13.72 8.73 -6.23
N GLU A 165 12.64 8.83 -7.01
CA GLU A 165 11.57 9.78 -6.74
C GLU A 165 10.37 9.10 -6.08
N GLN A 166 10.14 9.45 -4.81
CA GLN A 166 9.02 8.92 -4.01
C GLN A 166 7.65 9.09 -4.69
N ARG A 167 7.46 10.14 -5.52
CA ARG A 167 6.20 10.36 -6.24
C ARG A 167 5.87 9.19 -7.16
N TYR A 168 6.85 8.63 -7.85
CA TYR A 168 6.65 7.53 -8.78
C TYR A 168 6.43 6.23 -8.03
N GLN A 169 7.19 6.02 -6.94
CA GLN A 169 6.97 4.88 -6.04
C GLN A 169 5.52 4.81 -5.57
N LYS A 170 4.99 5.96 -5.11
CA LYS A 170 3.62 6.07 -4.63
C LYS A 170 2.59 5.92 -5.77
N ARG A 171 2.80 6.60 -6.90
CA ARG A 171 1.81 6.66 -8.00
C ARG A 171 1.76 5.41 -8.87
N PHE A 172 2.88 4.70 -9.05
CA PHE A 172 2.99 3.58 -9.99
C PHE A 172 2.86 2.23 -9.30
N PHE A 173 3.49 2.06 -8.13
CA PHE A 173 3.58 0.74 -7.48
C PHE A 173 2.64 0.60 -6.27
N GLN A 174 2.14 1.72 -5.73
CA GLN A 174 1.34 1.74 -4.51
C GLN A 174 -0.06 2.33 -4.72
N ASN A 175 -0.48 2.60 -5.96
CA ASN A 175 -1.72 3.30 -6.25
C ASN A 175 -2.88 2.33 -6.50
N PRO A 176 -3.84 2.18 -5.57
CA PRO A 176 -4.97 1.28 -5.75
C PRO A 176 -6.12 1.91 -6.56
N PHE A 177 -6.03 3.21 -6.88
CA PHE A 177 -7.12 3.98 -7.50
C PHE A 177 -6.96 4.17 -8.99
N THR A 178 -5.73 4.07 -9.52
CA THR A 178 -5.44 4.42 -10.90
C THR A 178 -4.35 3.52 -11.46
N THR A 179 -4.67 2.86 -12.57
CA THR A 179 -3.71 2.10 -13.37
C THR A 179 -2.99 3.04 -14.34
N TYR A 180 -1.67 3.01 -14.30
CA TYR A 180 -0.80 3.65 -15.29
C TYR A 180 -0.19 2.59 -16.19
N TYR A 181 0.01 2.96 -17.44
CA TYR A 181 0.69 2.15 -18.44
C TYR A 181 1.99 2.84 -18.84
N PHE A 182 2.98 2.03 -19.20
CA PHE A 182 4.33 2.49 -19.45
C PHE A 182 4.79 2.01 -20.83
N TYR A 183 5.35 2.91 -21.62
CA TYR A 183 6.02 2.56 -22.86
C TYR A 183 7.47 3.04 -22.80
N TYR A 184 8.40 2.10 -22.94
CA TYR A 184 9.84 2.33 -22.87
C TYR A 184 10.46 2.32 -24.27
N THR A 185 11.20 3.38 -24.60
CA THR A 185 11.86 3.51 -25.90
C THR A 185 13.31 3.04 -25.88
N PRO A 186 13.90 2.69 -27.04
CA PRO A 186 15.34 2.49 -27.15
C PRO A 186 16.18 3.72 -26.79
N SER A 187 15.61 4.93 -26.90
CA SER A 187 16.26 6.18 -26.50
C SER A 187 16.29 6.40 -24.98
N GLY A 188 15.66 5.51 -24.20
CA GLY A 188 15.63 5.59 -22.73
C GLY A 188 14.50 6.45 -22.17
N LEU A 189 13.54 6.89 -23.00
CA LEU A 189 12.33 7.57 -22.54
C LEU A 189 11.31 6.57 -22.01
N VAL A 190 10.62 6.95 -20.94
CA VAL A 190 9.42 6.27 -20.44
C VAL A 190 8.22 7.19 -20.59
N TYR A 191 7.28 6.80 -21.43
CA TYR A 191 5.98 7.44 -21.53
C TYR A 191 5.04 6.83 -20.51
N VAL A 192 4.47 7.66 -19.64
CA VAL A 192 3.47 7.24 -18.66
C VAL A 192 2.11 7.70 -19.13
N TYR A 193 1.15 6.79 -19.27
CA TYR A 193 -0.15 7.15 -19.81
C TYR A 193 -1.32 6.40 -19.17
N LYS A 194 -2.51 6.95 -19.40
CA LYS A 194 -3.81 6.37 -19.04
C LYS A 194 -4.64 6.16 -20.29
N LYS A 195 -5.56 5.20 -20.23
CA LYS A 195 -6.52 4.88 -21.28
C LYS A 195 -7.88 5.45 -20.92
N TYR A 196 -8.49 6.18 -21.83
CA TYR A 196 -9.82 6.76 -21.64
C TYR A 196 -10.74 6.34 -22.77
N GLN A 197 -11.89 5.77 -22.40
CA GLN A 197 -12.99 5.48 -23.31
C GLN A 197 -14.20 6.27 -22.84
N THR A 198 -14.77 7.08 -23.74
CA THR A 198 -15.91 7.96 -23.44
C THR A 198 -16.96 7.80 -24.53
N GLU A 199 -18.20 8.27 -24.28
CA GLU A 199 -19.26 8.23 -25.29
C GLU A 199 -18.88 8.96 -26.59
N THR A 200 -18.00 9.97 -26.50
CA THR A 200 -17.63 10.84 -27.61
C THR A 200 -16.30 10.49 -28.26
N ASN A 201 -15.38 9.86 -27.52
CA ASN A 201 -14.01 9.64 -27.98
C ASN A 201 -13.23 8.65 -27.12
N ASP A 202 -12.32 7.91 -27.77
CA ASP A 202 -11.34 7.04 -27.12
C ASP A 202 -9.95 7.66 -27.31
N PHE A 203 -9.21 7.84 -26.22
CA PHE A 203 -7.88 8.44 -26.30
C PHE A 203 -6.95 7.99 -25.18
N LEU A 204 -5.66 8.08 -25.45
CA LEU A 204 -4.60 7.96 -24.47
C LEU A 204 -4.30 9.34 -23.88
N LEU A 205 -4.11 9.42 -22.57
CA LEU A 205 -3.63 10.62 -21.89
C LEU A 205 -2.21 10.38 -21.40
N ILE A 206 -1.24 11.01 -22.05
CA ILE A 206 0.16 11.03 -21.61
C ILE A 206 0.24 11.91 -20.36
N CYS A 207 0.53 11.26 -19.24
CA CYS A 207 0.54 11.86 -17.92
C CYS A 207 1.92 12.40 -17.53
N ASP A 208 3.00 11.82 -18.06
CA ASP A 208 4.38 12.27 -17.90
C ASP A 208 5.27 11.61 -18.97
N ILE A 209 6.45 12.20 -19.23
CA ILE A 209 7.50 11.66 -20.07
C ILE A 209 8.80 11.74 -19.28
N ILE A 210 9.35 10.59 -18.91
CA ILE A 210 10.50 10.48 -18.03
C ILE A 210 11.75 10.21 -18.87
N GLY A 211 12.80 11.02 -18.67
CA GLY A 211 14.07 10.96 -19.39
C GLY A 211 14.40 12.29 -20.08
N ASP A 212 15.32 12.26 -21.06
CA ASP A 212 15.70 13.45 -21.82
C ASP A 212 14.62 13.81 -22.85
N LEU A 213 13.78 14.79 -22.51
CA LEU A 213 12.66 15.22 -23.35
C LEU A 213 13.08 15.74 -24.73
N SER A 214 14.36 16.11 -24.93
CA SER A 214 14.86 16.49 -26.27
C SER A 214 14.81 15.34 -27.28
N LEU A 215 14.70 14.10 -26.78
CA LEU A 215 14.57 12.87 -27.56
C LEU A 215 13.11 12.53 -27.91
N PHE A 216 12.14 13.36 -27.52
CA PHE A 216 10.73 13.15 -27.83
C PHE A 216 10.48 13.02 -29.34
N SER A 217 9.63 12.07 -29.70
CA SER A 217 9.20 11.84 -31.08
C SER A 217 7.70 11.57 -31.13
N GLU A 218 6.99 12.23 -32.07
CA GLU A 218 5.59 11.89 -32.35
C GLU A 218 5.44 10.40 -32.75
N THR A 219 6.48 9.80 -33.35
CA THR A 219 6.48 8.37 -33.69
C THR A 219 6.28 7.49 -32.47
N ASP A 220 6.82 7.86 -31.30
CA ASP A 220 6.63 7.08 -30.07
C ASP A 220 5.13 7.03 -29.70
N LEU A 221 4.42 8.16 -29.82
CA LEU A 221 2.98 8.20 -29.59
C LEU A 221 2.19 7.38 -30.62
N GLN A 222 2.66 7.37 -31.87
CA GLN A 222 2.07 6.54 -32.93
C GLN A 222 2.25 5.05 -32.65
N GLU A 223 3.41 4.64 -32.15
CA GLU A 223 3.67 3.26 -31.73
C GLU A 223 2.75 2.86 -30.56
N ILE A 224 2.61 3.70 -29.53
CA ILE A 224 1.71 3.44 -28.40
C ILE A 224 0.26 3.30 -28.89
N MET A 225 -0.22 4.20 -29.75
CA MET A 225 -1.57 4.13 -30.34
C MET A 225 -1.76 2.90 -31.23
N GLU A 226 -0.71 2.42 -31.90
CA GLU A 226 -0.76 1.18 -32.67
C GLU A 226 -0.86 -0.03 -31.75
N ILE A 227 -0.02 -0.14 -30.72
CA ILE A 227 -0.05 -1.27 -29.78
C ILE A 227 -1.39 -1.32 -29.03
N GLU A 228 -1.83 -0.18 -28.52
CA GLU A 228 -3.01 -0.08 -27.65
C GLU A 228 -4.33 0.00 -28.41
N GLN A 229 -4.28 0.20 -29.73
CA GLN A 229 -5.45 0.36 -30.60
C GLN A 229 -6.33 1.56 -30.24
N PHE A 230 -5.72 2.70 -29.90
CA PHE A 230 -6.41 3.97 -29.63
C PHE A 230 -6.26 4.96 -30.79
N PRO A 231 -7.30 5.73 -31.15
CA PRO A 231 -7.25 6.65 -32.29
C PRO A 231 -6.51 7.96 -31.99
N TYR A 232 -6.38 8.33 -30.71
CA TYR A 232 -5.74 9.57 -30.29
C TYR A 232 -4.83 9.38 -29.07
N ALA A 233 -3.78 10.20 -29.01
CA ALA A 233 -2.95 10.39 -27.81
C ALA A 233 -2.89 11.88 -27.50
N THR A 234 -3.06 12.24 -26.24
CA THR A 234 -3.17 13.63 -25.78
C THR A 234 -2.19 13.90 -24.64
N VAL A 235 -1.75 15.15 -24.48
CA VAL A 235 -0.77 15.53 -23.46
C VAL A 235 -0.96 16.96 -23.00
N TYR A 236 -0.89 17.18 -21.69
CA TYR A 236 -0.80 18.51 -21.08
C TYR A 236 0.64 18.77 -20.65
N THR A 237 1.25 19.79 -21.23
CA THR A 237 2.59 20.23 -20.83
C THR A 237 2.81 21.70 -21.15
N ASN A 238 3.78 22.31 -20.51
CA ASN A 238 4.27 23.63 -20.90
C ASN A 238 5.44 23.57 -21.90
N GLN A 239 5.79 22.37 -22.36
CA GLN A 239 6.82 22.14 -23.36
C GLN A 239 6.20 22.09 -24.76
N ALA A 240 6.88 22.68 -25.74
CA ALA A 240 6.44 22.59 -27.13
C ALA A 240 6.84 21.23 -27.72
N LEU A 241 5.91 20.28 -27.75
CA LEU A 241 6.14 18.98 -28.36
C LEU A 241 5.89 19.03 -29.87
N VAL A 242 6.91 18.72 -30.65
CA VAL A 242 6.90 18.82 -32.12
C VAL A 242 5.97 17.77 -32.73
N GLY A 243 5.18 18.15 -33.74
CA GLY A 243 4.30 17.24 -34.47
C GLY A 243 2.90 17.08 -33.86
N LEU A 244 2.62 17.67 -32.70
CA LEU A 244 1.30 17.61 -32.08
C LEU A 244 0.41 18.80 -32.48
N LYS A 245 -0.88 18.53 -32.64
CA LYS A 245 -1.92 19.53 -32.95
C LYS A 245 -2.46 20.14 -31.65
N SER A 246 -2.88 21.40 -31.65
CA SER A 246 -3.54 22.01 -30.49
C SER A 246 -4.98 21.48 -30.34
N VAL A 247 -5.34 21.06 -29.13
CA VAL A 247 -6.72 20.67 -28.80
C VAL A 247 -7.64 21.89 -28.82
N GLN A 248 -7.16 23.08 -28.42
CA GLN A 248 -7.96 24.30 -28.40
C GLN A 248 -8.38 24.78 -29.79
N GLU A 249 -7.62 24.43 -30.83
CA GLU A 249 -7.92 24.77 -32.22
C GLU A 249 -8.86 23.75 -32.88
N ASN A 250 -9.07 22.58 -32.26
CA ASN A 250 -9.93 21.50 -32.74
C ASN A 250 -11.23 21.42 -31.89
N LYS A 251 -12.32 20.91 -32.48
CA LYS A 251 -13.59 20.66 -31.79
C LYS A 251 -13.67 19.31 -31.08
N GLN A 252 -12.64 18.47 -31.19
CA GLN A 252 -12.65 17.14 -30.60
C GLN A 252 -12.54 17.21 -29.08
N LEU A 253 -13.33 16.38 -28.40
CA LEU A 253 -13.42 16.37 -26.94
C LEU A 253 -12.44 15.33 -26.36
N PHE A 254 -11.57 15.82 -25.49
CA PHE A 254 -10.62 15.04 -24.72
C PHE A 254 -10.73 15.48 -23.24
N PRO A 255 -11.78 15.04 -22.53
CA PRO A 255 -12.03 15.50 -21.16
C PRO A 255 -10.98 14.94 -20.20
N ILE A 256 -10.28 15.81 -19.50
CA ILE A 256 -9.38 15.41 -18.41
C ILE A 256 -10.10 15.14 -17.09
N TYR A 257 -11.29 15.73 -16.94
CA TYR A 257 -12.16 15.52 -15.80
C TYR A 257 -13.34 14.67 -16.28
N THR A 258 -13.14 13.37 -16.29
CA THR A 258 -14.12 12.43 -16.86
C THR A 258 -15.34 12.20 -15.98
N ALA A 259 -15.33 12.65 -14.71
CA ALA A 259 -16.49 12.54 -13.84
C ALA A 259 -16.55 13.67 -12.77
N PRO A 260 -17.61 14.51 -12.78
CA PRO A 260 -18.63 14.57 -13.83
C PRO A 260 -17.95 14.88 -15.18
N TYR A 261 -18.38 14.18 -16.24
CA TYR A 261 -17.94 14.47 -17.59
C TYR A 261 -18.31 15.93 -17.88
N LEU A 262 -17.29 16.77 -17.91
CA LEU A 262 -17.40 18.11 -18.43
C LEU A 262 -17.22 17.94 -19.93
N GLY A 263 -18.30 18.07 -20.70
CA GLY A 263 -18.29 17.93 -22.16
C GLY A 263 -17.55 19.06 -22.88
N GLU A 264 -16.43 19.50 -22.31
CA GLU A 264 -15.58 20.58 -22.77
C GLU A 264 -14.12 20.29 -22.44
N ASN A 265 -13.22 20.76 -23.30
CA ASN A 265 -11.78 20.70 -23.04
C ASN A 265 -11.42 21.76 -22.01
N ALA A 266 -10.79 21.35 -20.91
CA ALA A 266 -10.41 22.26 -19.84
C ALA A 266 -9.08 22.96 -20.15
N THR A 267 -9.03 24.27 -19.88
CA THR A 267 -7.78 25.03 -19.90
C THR A 267 -7.13 24.97 -18.53
N LEU A 268 -5.90 24.45 -18.45
CA LEU A 268 -5.12 24.42 -17.23
C LEU A 268 -4.13 25.58 -17.21
N LYS A 269 -4.20 26.41 -16.17
CA LYS A 269 -3.20 27.45 -15.90
C LYS A 269 -2.28 27.04 -14.78
N TYR A 270 -1.05 27.50 -14.84
CA TYR A 270 -0.03 27.24 -13.84
C TYR A 270 0.67 28.55 -13.44
N ALA A 271 1.22 28.58 -12.22
CA ALA A 271 2.00 29.70 -11.70
C ALA A 271 3.35 29.22 -11.19
N TYR A 272 4.37 30.07 -11.32
CA TYR A 272 5.70 29.81 -10.81
C TYR A 272 6.48 31.11 -10.54
N GLN A 273 7.56 30.98 -9.76
CA GLN A 273 8.58 32.00 -9.54
C GLN A 273 9.97 31.43 -9.80
N GLY A 274 10.89 32.28 -10.24
CA GLY A 274 12.23 31.85 -10.65
C GLY A 274 12.22 31.11 -11.99
N ASP A 275 12.97 30.02 -12.07
CA ASP A 275 13.11 29.25 -13.30
C ASP A 275 11.79 28.59 -13.71
N LYS A 276 11.56 28.58 -15.03
CA LYS A 276 10.36 27.98 -15.62
C LYS A 276 10.40 26.46 -15.43
N PRO A 277 9.40 25.85 -14.76
CA PRO A 277 9.37 24.41 -14.51
C PRO A 277 9.09 23.63 -15.80
N VAL A 278 9.35 22.32 -15.78
CA VAL A 278 8.77 21.38 -16.75
C VAL A 278 7.54 20.76 -16.10
N ILE A 279 6.36 20.96 -16.70
CA ILE A 279 5.10 20.53 -16.11
C ILE A 279 4.45 19.41 -16.92
N PHE A 280 4.07 18.35 -16.20
CA PHE A 280 3.19 17.28 -16.61
C PHE A 280 2.16 17.01 -15.50
N GLN A 281 1.11 16.24 -15.80
CA GLN A 281 -0.04 16.05 -14.90
C GLN A 281 0.33 15.35 -13.57
N LEU A 282 1.31 14.45 -13.58
CA LEU A 282 1.73 13.70 -12.38
C LEU A 282 2.45 14.53 -11.32
N ARG A 283 2.87 15.74 -11.66
CA ARG A 283 3.62 16.63 -10.77
C ARG A 283 2.76 17.25 -9.66
N SER A 284 1.42 17.15 -9.74
CA SER A 284 0.50 17.76 -8.78
C SER A 284 -0.77 16.93 -8.58
N ASP A 285 -1.77 17.50 -7.90
CA ASP A 285 -3.09 16.89 -7.71
C ASP A 285 -3.90 16.72 -9.01
N GLN A 286 -3.42 17.24 -10.14
CA GLN A 286 -4.14 17.11 -11.41
C GLN A 286 -4.27 15.66 -11.90
N GLY A 287 -3.40 14.76 -11.43
CA GLY A 287 -3.50 13.32 -11.70
C GLY A 287 -4.51 12.57 -10.82
N ARG A 288 -5.04 13.20 -9.77
CA ARG A 288 -5.95 12.59 -8.80
C ARG A 288 -7.30 12.24 -9.44
N PRO A 289 -7.89 11.06 -9.16
CA PRO A 289 -9.25 10.76 -9.59
C PRO A 289 -10.28 11.70 -8.94
N ASN A 290 -11.28 12.14 -9.71
CA ASN A 290 -12.40 12.94 -9.20
C ASN A 290 -13.58 12.09 -8.72
N ARG A 291 -13.64 10.83 -9.15
CA ARG A 291 -14.55 9.79 -8.65
C ARG A 291 -13.81 8.46 -8.65
N LEU A 292 -14.30 7.55 -7.82
CA LEU A 292 -13.82 6.17 -7.75
C LEU A 292 -14.90 5.27 -8.38
N THR A 293 -14.47 4.23 -9.10
CA THR A 293 -15.36 3.26 -9.77
C THR A 293 -15.86 2.16 -8.83
N GLN A 294 -15.25 2.06 -7.66
CA GLN A 294 -15.56 1.14 -6.58
C GLN A 294 -15.24 1.82 -5.24
N ARG A 295 -15.66 1.23 -4.13
CA ARG A 295 -15.40 1.77 -2.79
C ARG A 295 -14.08 1.24 -2.22
N TYR A 296 -13.44 2.04 -1.36
CA TYR A 296 -12.14 1.72 -0.77
C TYR A 296 -12.13 1.94 0.74
N ALA A 297 -11.85 0.89 1.50
CA ALA A 297 -11.67 0.96 2.94
C ALA A 297 -10.20 1.27 3.28
N LEU A 298 -9.98 2.10 4.30
CA LEU A 298 -8.67 2.26 4.92
C LEU A 298 -8.62 1.35 6.15
N VAL A 299 -7.77 0.31 6.09
CA VAL A 299 -7.78 -0.80 7.05
C VAL A 299 -6.41 -0.99 7.69
N ASN A 300 -6.40 -1.05 9.02
CA ASN A 300 -5.26 -1.46 9.82
C ASN A 300 -5.39 -2.96 10.12
N ASN A 301 -4.67 -3.82 9.40
CA ASN A 301 -4.68 -5.26 9.65
C ASN A 301 -3.61 -5.62 10.68
N PHE A 302 -3.95 -6.38 11.72
CA PHE A 302 -3.01 -6.82 12.75
C PHE A 302 -2.84 -8.33 12.72
N MET A 303 -1.60 -8.80 12.59
CA MET A 303 -1.29 -10.22 12.62
C MET A 303 -0.87 -10.67 14.01
N TYR A 304 -1.41 -11.81 14.44
CA TYR A 304 -1.12 -12.48 15.68
C TYR A 304 -0.64 -13.90 15.41
N HIS A 305 0.20 -14.41 16.30
CA HIS A 305 0.66 -15.80 16.27
C HIS A 305 0.37 -16.45 17.63
N TYR A 306 1.32 -16.38 18.58
CA TYR A 306 1.16 -16.97 19.90
C TYR A 306 0.43 -16.03 20.87
N ILE A 307 -0.73 -16.46 21.36
CA ILE A 307 -1.52 -15.75 22.38
C ILE A 307 -1.69 -16.67 23.60
N ARG A 308 -0.83 -16.54 24.59
CA ARG A 308 -0.75 -17.52 25.68
C ARG A 308 -1.39 -16.98 26.96
N SER A 309 -2.08 -17.87 27.66
CA SER A 309 -2.53 -17.66 29.03
C SER A 309 -1.49 -18.23 30.00
N GLU A 310 -1.56 -17.87 31.28
CA GLU A 310 -0.71 -18.48 32.32
C GLU A 310 -0.93 -20.00 32.47
N GLU A 311 -2.07 -20.51 32.01
CA GLU A 311 -2.43 -21.93 32.03
C GLU A 311 -1.80 -22.73 30.88
N THR A 312 -1.15 -22.07 29.92
CA THR A 312 -0.62 -22.74 28.74
C THR A 312 0.67 -23.48 29.05
N VAL A 313 0.65 -24.81 28.87
CA VAL A 313 1.77 -25.70 29.24
C VAL A 313 2.91 -25.66 28.21
N GLN A 314 2.61 -25.42 26.93
CA GLN A 314 3.61 -25.42 25.87
C GLN A 314 4.54 -24.21 25.97
N THR A 315 5.84 -24.47 25.93
CA THR A 315 6.86 -23.43 26.03
C THR A 315 7.23 -22.89 24.65
N VAL A 316 7.21 -21.56 24.49
CA VAL A 316 7.73 -20.88 23.31
C VAL A 316 8.30 -19.52 23.73
N ASN A 317 9.44 -19.14 23.15
CA ASN A 317 9.98 -17.80 23.31
C ASN A 317 9.12 -16.81 22.51
N ASN A 318 8.89 -15.62 23.04
CA ASN A 318 8.14 -14.53 22.41
C ASN A 318 6.67 -14.88 22.10
N TYR A 319 5.82 -14.77 23.12
CA TYR A 319 4.37 -14.86 22.99
C TYR A 319 3.71 -13.56 23.48
N LEU A 320 2.50 -13.28 22.99
CA LEU A 320 1.67 -12.21 23.51
C LEU A 320 0.81 -12.76 24.67
N PRO A 321 0.87 -12.19 25.88
CA PRO A 321 -0.03 -12.61 26.96
C PRO A 321 -1.49 -12.33 26.58
N LYS A 322 -2.41 -13.26 26.89
CA LYS A 322 -3.86 -13.12 26.63
C LYS A 322 -4.43 -11.79 27.13
N THR A 323 -4.00 -11.36 28.32
CA THR A 323 -4.44 -10.08 28.92
C THR A 323 -3.97 -8.85 28.13
N ILE A 324 -2.82 -8.94 27.45
CA ILE A 324 -2.35 -7.86 26.56
C ILE A 324 -3.11 -7.90 25.24
N PHE A 325 -3.37 -9.09 24.69
CA PHE A 325 -4.23 -9.25 23.51
C PHE A 325 -5.60 -8.61 23.73
N GLU A 326 -6.26 -8.87 24.86
CA GLU A 326 -7.56 -8.30 25.20
C GLU A 326 -7.53 -6.76 25.23
N LYS A 327 -6.51 -6.18 25.89
CA LYS A 327 -6.29 -4.72 25.90
C LYS A 327 -6.06 -4.14 24.50
N GLN A 328 -5.33 -4.85 23.64
CA GLN A 328 -5.12 -4.43 22.26
C GLN A 328 -6.45 -4.41 21.49
N ILE A 329 -7.28 -5.44 21.60
CA ILE A 329 -8.60 -5.47 20.95
C ILE A 329 -9.51 -4.36 21.48
N ASP A 330 -9.48 -4.08 22.78
CA ASP A 330 -10.25 -2.98 23.37
C ASP A 330 -9.81 -1.62 22.84
N TYR A 331 -8.49 -1.36 22.81
CA TYR A 331 -7.92 -0.15 22.22
C TYR A 331 -8.34 0.01 20.75
N LEU A 332 -8.25 -1.06 19.95
CA LEU A 332 -8.65 -1.01 18.54
C LEU A 332 -10.12 -0.65 18.38
N THR A 333 -11.00 -1.21 19.23
CA THR A 333 -12.44 -0.96 19.19
C THR A 333 -12.81 0.47 19.63
N GLU A 334 -12.01 1.09 20.51
CA GLU A 334 -12.18 2.49 20.91
C GLU A 334 -11.80 3.48 19.78
N HIS A 335 -10.82 3.12 18.95
CA HIS A 335 -10.23 4.03 17.97
C HIS A 335 -10.63 3.78 16.51
N TYR A 336 -11.04 2.55 16.18
CA TYR A 336 -11.32 2.12 14.81
C TYR A 336 -12.58 1.24 14.76
N ALA A 337 -13.27 1.22 13.62
CA ALA A 337 -14.40 0.31 13.43
C ALA A 337 -13.90 -1.09 13.02
N PRO A 338 -14.39 -2.19 13.62
CA PRO A 338 -14.11 -3.51 13.08
C PRO A 338 -14.75 -3.64 11.69
N LEU A 339 -14.05 -4.29 10.76
CA LEU A 339 -14.56 -4.54 9.41
C LEU A 339 -14.60 -6.03 9.12
N ASP A 340 -15.79 -6.56 8.91
CA ASP A 340 -15.98 -7.92 8.41
C ASP A 340 -15.88 -7.98 6.88
N MET A 341 -15.52 -9.15 6.37
CA MET A 341 -15.32 -9.34 4.93
C MET A 341 -16.60 -9.21 4.12
N ALA A 342 -17.77 -9.53 4.69
CA ALA A 342 -19.04 -9.43 3.97
C ALA A 342 -19.40 -7.96 3.69
N THR A 343 -19.23 -7.11 4.70
CA THR A 343 -19.43 -5.67 4.61
C THR A 343 -18.43 -5.04 3.63
N LEU A 344 -17.16 -5.44 3.67
CA LEU A 344 -16.14 -4.97 2.72
C LEU A 344 -16.48 -5.34 1.27
N GLU A 345 -16.78 -6.62 0.99
CA GLU A 345 -17.04 -7.11 -0.38
C GLU A 345 -18.28 -6.50 -1.03
N LYS A 346 -19.29 -6.14 -0.22
CA LYS A 346 -20.51 -5.47 -0.69
C LYS A 346 -20.36 -3.95 -0.81
N GLY A 347 -19.25 -3.39 -0.33
CA GLY A 347 -19.11 -1.94 -0.25
C GLY A 347 -20.09 -1.30 0.75
N GLU A 348 -20.46 -1.98 1.84
CA GLU A 348 -21.47 -1.52 2.81
C GLU A 348 -20.86 -0.78 4.02
N PHE A 349 -19.75 -0.06 3.82
CA PHE A 349 -19.02 0.66 4.87
C PHE A 349 -19.00 2.19 4.66
N ASP A 350 -18.64 2.99 5.66
CA ASP A 350 -18.40 4.44 5.51
C ASP A 350 -16.95 4.71 5.10
N GLU A 351 -16.72 5.28 3.90
CA GLU A 351 -15.39 5.58 3.36
C GLU A 351 -14.69 6.75 4.08
N ARG A 352 -15.35 7.40 5.03
CA ARG A 352 -14.77 8.43 5.91
C ARG A 352 -14.19 7.85 7.19
N GLN A 353 -14.46 6.58 7.50
CA GLN A 353 -13.93 5.93 8.70
C GLN A 353 -12.61 5.19 8.42
N GLU A 354 -11.93 4.87 9.50
CA GLU A 354 -10.81 3.92 9.51
C GLU A 354 -11.26 2.63 10.19
N TYR A 355 -10.78 1.52 9.65
CA TYR A 355 -11.18 0.20 10.07
C TYR A 355 -9.99 -0.61 10.57
N PHE A 356 -10.29 -1.67 11.32
CA PHE A 356 -9.31 -2.69 11.64
C PHE A 356 -9.82 -4.09 11.33
N MET A 357 -8.86 -4.98 11.09
CA MET A 357 -9.05 -6.43 10.99
C MET A 357 -7.96 -7.11 11.79
N VAL A 358 -8.25 -8.29 12.32
CA VAL A 358 -7.27 -9.12 13.04
C VAL A 358 -7.14 -10.47 12.37
N SER A 359 -5.89 -10.93 12.22
CA SER A 359 -5.58 -12.23 11.66
C SER A 359 -4.70 -13.06 12.57
N PHE A 360 -4.83 -14.38 12.48
CA PHE A 360 -4.11 -15.36 13.28
C PHE A 360 -3.54 -16.42 12.36
N ASP A 361 -2.22 -16.56 12.36
CA ASP A 361 -1.51 -17.46 11.45
C ASP A 361 -1.07 -18.73 12.19
N ASP A 362 -1.09 -19.88 11.51
CA ASP A 362 -0.62 -21.23 11.92
C ASP A 362 -1.61 -22.15 12.65
N GLY A 363 -2.75 -21.65 13.15
CA GLY A 363 -3.80 -22.50 13.71
C GLY A 363 -3.50 -23.15 15.06
N TYR A 364 -2.95 -22.39 16.01
CA TYR A 364 -2.65 -22.86 17.37
C TYR A 364 -3.91 -23.06 18.20
N LYS A 365 -3.89 -23.95 19.21
CA LYS A 365 -5.06 -24.16 20.08
C LYS A 365 -5.56 -22.88 20.75
N GLU A 366 -4.65 -22.01 21.20
CA GLU A 366 -5.05 -20.73 21.78
C GLU A 366 -5.83 -19.81 20.83
N HIS A 367 -5.76 -20.02 19.52
CA HIS A 367 -6.57 -19.24 18.57
C HIS A 367 -8.06 -19.45 18.81
N LEU A 368 -8.48 -20.66 19.18
CA LEU A 368 -9.87 -20.93 19.54
C LEU A 368 -10.16 -20.48 20.98
N TYR A 369 -9.35 -20.93 21.94
CA TYR A 369 -9.69 -20.80 23.37
C TYR A 369 -9.42 -19.40 23.96
N SER A 370 -8.44 -18.69 23.41
CA SER A 370 -8.08 -17.33 23.86
C SER A 370 -8.61 -16.28 22.89
N ALA A 371 -8.23 -16.37 21.62
CA ALA A 371 -8.49 -15.29 20.66
C ALA A 371 -9.95 -15.25 20.20
N ALA A 372 -10.43 -16.33 19.57
CA ALA A 372 -11.78 -16.41 19.02
C ALA A 372 -12.85 -16.15 20.10
N SER A 373 -12.71 -16.79 21.27
CA SER A 373 -13.59 -16.57 22.42
C SER A 373 -13.78 -15.08 22.77
N TYR A 374 -12.68 -14.32 22.85
CA TYR A 374 -12.75 -12.88 23.15
C TYR A 374 -13.29 -12.05 21.98
N LEU A 375 -12.93 -12.39 20.75
CA LEU A 375 -13.47 -11.73 19.57
C LEU A 375 -14.99 -11.93 19.45
N GLU A 376 -15.50 -13.11 19.77
CA GLU A 376 -16.94 -13.41 19.79
C GLU A 376 -17.68 -12.58 20.83
N GLU A 377 -17.12 -12.39 22.03
CA GLU A 377 -17.67 -11.51 23.07
C GLU A 377 -17.81 -10.06 22.56
N LYS A 378 -16.85 -9.61 21.75
CA LYS A 378 -16.83 -8.25 21.17
C LYS A 378 -17.59 -8.14 19.84
N GLY A 379 -18.10 -9.24 19.31
CA GLY A 379 -18.79 -9.27 18.02
C GLY A 379 -17.86 -8.99 16.83
N ILE A 380 -16.58 -9.36 16.92
CA ILE A 380 -15.54 -9.10 15.91
C ILE A 380 -15.29 -10.36 15.07
N GLU A 381 -15.30 -10.21 13.74
CA GLU A 381 -14.84 -11.26 12.83
C GLU A 381 -13.30 -11.35 12.86
N GLY A 382 -12.77 -12.57 12.96
CA GLY A 382 -11.34 -12.85 12.96
C GLY A 382 -10.99 -13.68 11.73
N GLN A 383 -9.76 -13.52 11.23
CA GLN A 383 -9.26 -14.25 10.07
C GLN A 383 -8.19 -15.25 10.50
N PHE A 384 -8.49 -16.54 10.47
CA PHE A 384 -7.59 -17.60 10.92
C PHE A 384 -7.01 -18.32 9.70
N PHE A 385 -5.71 -18.10 9.47
CA PHE A 385 -4.99 -18.67 8.34
C PHE A 385 -4.31 -19.98 8.79
N LEU A 386 -4.91 -21.10 8.40
CA LEU A 386 -4.50 -22.43 8.83
C LEU A 386 -3.62 -23.08 7.76
N PRO A 387 -2.50 -23.71 8.13
CA PRO A 387 -1.81 -24.64 7.23
C PRO A 387 -2.57 -25.96 7.16
N ALA A 388 -2.72 -26.54 5.97
CA ALA A 388 -3.51 -27.77 5.80
C ALA A 388 -2.83 -29.06 6.32
N ARG A 389 -1.58 -28.95 6.78
CA ARG A 389 -0.69 -29.96 7.41
C ARG A 389 -1.30 -31.31 7.77
N GLU A 390 -0.51 -32.38 7.66
CA GLU A 390 -0.89 -33.66 8.24
C GLU A 390 -0.97 -33.55 9.77
N THR A 391 -2.01 -34.15 10.37
CA THR A 391 -2.42 -33.85 11.76
C THR A 391 -1.34 -34.11 12.80
N ALA A 392 -0.42 -35.04 12.52
CA ALA A 392 0.66 -35.47 13.40
C ALA A 392 1.96 -34.65 13.27
N ASP A 393 2.10 -33.82 12.23
CA ASP A 393 3.36 -33.15 11.93
C ASP A 393 3.40 -31.73 12.49
N LEU A 394 4.44 -31.45 13.30
CA LEU A 394 4.80 -30.08 13.67
C LEU A 394 5.45 -29.39 12.46
N LEU A 395 4.96 -28.20 12.10
CA LEU A 395 5.52 -27.43 11.00
C LEU A 395 7.00 -27.13 11.27
N GLN A 396 7.82 -27.09 10.21
CA GLN A 396 9.26 -26.84 10.34
C GLN A 396 9.55 -25.53 11.09
N VAL A 397 8.79 -24.46 10.81
CA VAL A 397 8.93 -23.18 11.53
C VAL A 397 8.70 -23.33 13.03
N ASN A 398 7.75 -24.18 13.44
CA ASN A 398 7.46 -24.43 14.84
C ASN A 398 8.50 -25.36 15.50
N LYS A 399 9.06 -26.33 14.77
CA LYS A 399 10.24 -27.08 15.22
C LYS A 399 11.41 -26.13 15.51
N ILE A 400 11.65 -25.16 14.63
CA ILE A 400 12.69 -24.13 14.82
C ILE A 400 12.43 -23.31 16.08
N HIS A 401 11.19 -22.87 16.32
CA HIS A 401 10.84 -22.13 17.54
C HIS A 401 11.07 -22.96 18.81
N GLN A 402 10.72 -24.25 18.79
CA GLN A 402 10.97 -25.16 19.92
C GLN A 402 12.47 -25.36 20.18
N ILE A 403 13.27 -25.52 19.12
CA ILE A 403 14.74 -25.64 19.24
C ILE A 403 15.32 -24.36 19.84
N LEU A 404 14.93 -23.18 19.34
CA LEU A 404 15.38 -21.88 19.87
C LEU A 404 14.93 -21.63 21.32
N ASN A 405 13.83 -22.25 21.74
CA ASN A 405 13.33 -22.18 23.10
C ASN A 405 14.06 -23.13 24.06
N TYR A 406 14.40 -24.33 23.60
CA TYR A 406 15.02 -25.35 24.42
C TYR A 406 16.54 -25.22 24.51
N TYR A 407 17.20 -24.82 23.42
CA TYR A 407 18.65 -24.72 23.34
C TYR A 407 19.14 -23.28 23.43
N ARG A 408 20.32 -23.09 24.04
CA ARG A 408 21.03 -21.81 23.94
C ARG A 408 21.49 -21.58 22.49
N PRO A 409 21.39 -20.35 21.95
CA PRO A 409 21.81 -20.05 20.58
C PRO A 409 23.25 -20.49 20.27
N SER A 410 24.16 -20.33 21.23
CA SER A 410 25.56 -20.76 21.08
C SER A 410 25.72 -22.27 20.84
N ALA A 411 24.88 -23.10 21.47
CA ALA A 411 24.93 -24.56 21.28
C ALA A 411 24.43 -24.94 19.88
N ILE A 412 23.39 -24.26 19.40
CA ILE A 412 22.86 -24.45 18.04
C ILE A 412 23.92 -24.05 17.00
N LEU A 413 24.58 -22.90 17.19
CA LEU A 413 25.64 -22.44 16.29
C LEU A 413 26.79 -23.45 16.21
N THR A 414 27.24 -24.00 17.33
CA THR A 414 28.27 -25.06 17.34
C THR A 414 27.84 -26.29 16.54
N ALA A 415 26.57 -26.71 16.67
CA ALA A 415 26.05 -27.84 15.92
C ALA A 415 25.92 -27.55 14.42
N ILE A 416 25.56 -26.32 14.03
CA ILE A 416 25.57 -25.91 12.62
C ILE A 416 27.01 -25.91 12.09
N GLN A 417 27.96 -25.33 12.83
CA GLN A 417 29.36 -25.22 12.42
C GLN A 417 30.04 -26.58 12.21
N SER A 418 29.64 -27.62 12.96
CA SER A 418 30.17 -28.97 12.75
C SER A 418 29.67 -29.65 11.47
N GLU A 419 28.49 -29.28 11.00
CA GLU A 419 27.82 -29.92 9.85
C GLU A 419 27.93 -29.08 8.56
N GLU A 420 28.20 -27.77 8.66
CA GLU A 420 28.21 -26.83 7.55
C GLU A 420 29.65 -26.40 7.18
N PRO A 421 30.21 -26.92 6.07
CA PRO A 421 31.57 -26.58 5.64
C PRO A 421 31.76 -25.08 5.31
N GLN A 422 30.69 -24.40 4.90
CA GLN A 422 30.72 -22.96 4.55
C GLN A 422 30.13 -22.07 5.65
N PHE A 423 30.28 -22.48 6.91
CA PHE A 423 29.65 -21.81 8.06
C PHE A 423 29.95 -20.31 8.08
N GLU A 424 31.22 -19.90 8.00
CA GLU A 424 31.62 -18.50 8.13
C GLU A 424 31.03 -17.62 7.01
N GLU A 425 30.98 -18.14 5.78
CA GLU A 425 30.39 -17.44 4.62
C GLU A 425 28.88 -17.28 4.78
N LYS A 426 28.18 -18.36 5.16
CA LYS A 426 26.73 -18.33 5.40
C LYS A 426 26.38 -17.46 6.61
N TYR A 427 27.18 -17.50 7.66
CA TYR A 427 27.00 -16.65 8.84
C TYR A 427 27.10 -15.18 8.46
N ALA A 428 28.15 -14.80 7.73
CA ALA A 428 28.31 -13.43 7.24
C ALA A 428 27.15 -12.99 6.33
N SER A 429 26.63 -13.88 5.48
CA SER A 429 25.52 -13.58 4.56
C SER A 429 24.17 -13.47 5.28
N TYR A 430 23.80 -14.44 6.10
CA TYR A 430 22.46 -14.52 6.69
C TYR A 430 22.27 -13.65 7.92
N SER A 431 23.33 -13.25 8.63
CA SER A 431 23.24 -12.40 9.82
C SER A 431 23.08 -10.90 9.51
N GLN A 432 23.35 -10.46 8.27
CA GLN A 432 23.33 -9.05 7.88
C GLN A 432 21.94 -8.53 7.46
N VAL A 433 21.01 -8.34 8.39
CA VAL A 433 19.78 -7.56 8.15
C VAL A 433 19.34 -6.81 9.41
N ALA A 434 18.78 -5.61 9.23
CA ALA A 434 18.05 -4.89 10.27
C ALA A 434 16.80 -5.70 10.68
N SER A 435 16.89 -6.42 11.78
CA SER A 435 15.81 -7.18 12.41
C SER A 435 15.75 -6.81 13.89
N LEU A 436 14.63 -7.11 14.54
CA LEU A 436 14.48 -7.01 15.99
C LEU A 436 15.30 -8.10 16.72
N ASP A 437 15.58 -9.21 16.05
CA ASP A 437 16.35 -10.33 16.59
C ASP A 437 17.87 -10.08 16.58
N LYS A 438 18.60 -10.72 17.51
CA LYS A 438 20.07 -10.73 17.50
C LYS A 438 20.62 -11.42 16.24
N PRO A 439 21.80 -11.01 15.70
CA PRO A 439 22.38 -11.58 14.48
C PRO A 439 22.48 -13.11 14.47
N GLU A 440 22.84 -13.71 15.61
CA GLU A 440 22.91 -15.17 15.82
C GLU A 440 21.54 -15.86 15.62
N ILE A 441 20.46 -15.27 16.13
CA ILE A 441 19.10 -15.82 16.00
C ILE A 441 18.62 -15.72 14.55
N ILE A 442 18.90 -14.58 13.90
CA ILE A 442 18.57 -14.39 12.48
C ILE A 442 19.27 -15.46 11.63
N PHE A 443 20.58 -15.67 11.87
CA PHE A 443 21.34 -16.70 11.19
C PHE A 443 20.71 -18.08 11.38
N ILE A 444 20.46 -18.50 12.62
CA ILE A 444 19.88 -19.82 12.92
C ILE A 444 18.54 -20.00 12.19
N LYS A 445 17.63 -19.02 12.30
CA LYS A 445 16.31 -19.08 11.65
C LYS A 445 16.46 -19.23 10.13
N ARG A 446 17.29 -18.41 9.49
CA ARG A 446 17.49 -18.45 8.03
C ARG A 446 18.19 -19.72 7.55
N TYR A 447 19.22 -20.16 8.27
CA TYR A 447 19.92 -21.41 7.98
C TYR A 447 18.93 -22.58 8.04
N PHE A 448 18.15 -22.69 9.12
CA PHE A 448 17.15 -23.73 9.28
C PHE A 448 16.00 -23.67 8.28
N GLN A 449 15.65 -22.48 7.76
CA GLN A 449 14.59 -22.31 6.77
C GLN A 449 15.05 -22.59 5.33
N LYS A 450 16.30 -22.27 4.98
CA LYS A 450 16.76 -22.25 3.58
C LYS A 450 17.68 -23.39 3.20
N GLU A 451 18.46 -23.91 4.14
CA GLU A 451 19.52 -24.85 3.82
C GLU A 451 19.00 -26.29 3.84
N SER A 452 19.30 -27.05 2.79
CA SER A 452 18.92 -28.46 2.72
C SER A 452 19.62 -29.30 3.79
N LEU A 453 20.88 -28.97 4.11
CA LEU A 453 21.67 -29.59 5.17
C LEU A 453 21.05 -29.41 6.57
N ALA A 454 20.33 -28.30 6.79
CA ALA A 454 19.67 -28.04 8.06
C ALA A 454 18.57 -29.05 8.40
N LYS A 455 17.97 -29.72 7.41
CA LYS A 455 16.82 -30.61 7.63
C LYS A 455 17.15 -31.76 8.61
N ALA A 456 18.29 -32.43 8.40
CA ALA A 456 18.69 -33.54 9.27
C ALA A 456 19.03 -33.05 10.70
N LEU A 457 19.70 -31.89 10.79
CA LEU A 457 20.06 -31.28 12.06
C LEU A 457 18.82 -30.83 12.86
N ILE A 458 17.81 -30.25 12.20
CA ILE A 458 16.54 -29.88 12.82
C ILE A 458 15.87 -31.10 13.45
N GLU A 459 15.76 -32.22 12.72
CA GLU A 459 15.16 -33.43 13.28
C GLU A 459 15.97 -33.95 14.48
N THR A 460 17.30 -33.98 14.37
CA THR A 460 18.19 -34.45 15.44
C THR A 460 18.04 -33.62 16.72
N LEU A 461 18.02 -32.29 16.59
CA LEU A 461 17.84 -31.39 17.73
C LEU A 461 16.41 -31.46 18.28
N PHE A 462 15.40 -31.59 17.41
CA PHE A 462 14.00 -31.61 17.79
C PHE A 462 13.61 -32.89 18.55
N GLU A 463 14.17 -34.05 18.18
CA GLU A 463 13.93 -35.34 18.87
C GLU A 463 14.31 -35.33 20.36
N GLN A 464 15.19 -34.43 20.78
CA GLN A 464 15.61 -34.29 22.17
C GLN A 464 14.67 -33.40 23.00
N ILE A 465 13.71 -32.74 22.37
CA ILE A 465 12.76 -31.85 23.03
C ILE A 465 11.61 -32.68 23.59
N PRO A 466 11.23 -32.52 24.88
CA PRO A 466 10.12 -33.26 25.45
C PRO A 466 8.80 -33.03 24.70
N ALA A 467 8.08 -34.12 24.39
CA ALA A 467 6.81 -34.06 23.66
C ALA A 467 5.77 -33.14 24.30
N ALA A 468 5.76 -33.02 25.63
CA ALA A 468 4.87 -32.11 26.36
C ALA A 468 5.00 -30.63 25.92
N ASN A 469 6.14 -30.23 25.35
CA ASN A 469 6.36 -28.85 24.89
C ASN A 469 5.61 -28.53 23.58
N TYR A 470 5.26 -29.55 22.78
CA TYR A 470 4.64 -29.39 21.46
C TYR A 470 3.47 -30.34 21.20
N GLN A 471 3.08 -31.15 22.18
CA GLN A 471 1.84 -31.93 22.11
C GLN A 471 0.66 -30.95 22.13
N ASP A 472 -0.41 -31.28 21.39
CA ASP A 472 -1.64 -30.47 21.36
C ASP A 472 -1.42 -29.02 20.90
N TYR A 473 -0.40 -28.79 20.06
CA TYR A 473 0.02 -27.44 19.64
C TYR A 473 -1.01 -26.72 18.78
N TYR A 474 -1.71 -27.48 17.93
CA TYR A 474 -2.63 -26.96 16.93
C TYR A 474 -4.04 -27.43 17.17
N LEU A 475 -4.98 -26.74 16.53
CA LEU A 475 -6.37 -27.12 16.47
C LEU A 475 -6.53 -28.53 15.87
N THR A 476 -7.48 -29.27 16.42
CA THR A 476 -8.05 -30.49 15.87
C THR A 476 -9.11 -30.17 14.83
N GLN A 477 -9.46 -31.13 13.97
CA GLN A 477 -10.49 -30.93 12.95
C GLN A 477 -11.85 -30.46 13.54
N ALA A 478 -12.22 -30.95 14.73
CA ALA A 478 -13.45 -30.52 15.40
C ALA A 478 -13.37 -29.05 15.87
N GLU A 479 -12.21 -28.64 16.39
CA GLU A 479 -11.94 -27.26 16.81
C GLU A 479 -11.87 -26.30 15.60
N GLU A 480 -11.29 -26.74 14.48
CA GLU A 480 -11.29 -26.00 13.22
C GLU A 480 -12.71 -25.78 12.68
N MET A 481 -13.56 -26.82 12.72
CA MET A 481 -14.98 -26.71 12.37
C MET A 481 -15.72 -25.74 13.30
N GLN A 482 -15.45 -25.80 14.60
CA GLN A 482 -16.01 -24.86 15.58
C GLN A 482 -15.62 -23.41 15.24
N LEU A 483 -14.33 -23.16 15.00
CA LEU A 483 -13.79 -21.85 14.66
C LEU A 483 -14.45 -21.29 13.38
N ALA A 484 -14.61 -22.13 12.36
CA ALA A 484 -15.23 -21.77 11.09
C ALA A 484 -16.71 -21.36 11.21
N THR A 485 -17.41 -21.66 12.32
CA THR A 485 -18.81 -21.27 12.49
C THR A 485 -18.97 -19.75 12.61
N LYS A 486 -18.08 -19.08 13.34
CA LYS A 486 -18.15 -17.65 13.66
C LYS A 486 -17.09 -16.80 12.96
N HIS A 487 -15.96 -17.40 12.61
CA HIS A 487 -14.84 -16.69 12.00
C HIS A 487 -14.57 -17.17 10.58
N LEU A 488 -13.57 -16.56 9.92
CA LEU A 488 -13.11 -16.96 8.60
C LEU A 488 -11.87 -17.83 8.70
N ILE A 489 -11.89 -18.95 7.99
CA ILE A 489 -10.72 -19.77 7.75
C ILE A 489 -10.14 -19.39 6.39
N GLY A 490 -8.85 -19.06 6.36
CA GLY A 490 -8.10 -18.70 5.17
C GLY A 490 -6.92 -19.63 4.92
N ASN A 491 -6.35 -19.53 3.73
CA ASN A 491 -5.23 -20.34 3.25
C ASN A 491 -3.89 -19.88 3.85
N HIS A 492 -3.14 -20.82 4.44
CA HIS A 492 -1.74 -20.62 4.86
C HIS A 492 -0.78 -21.67 4.28
N THR A 493 -1.07 -22.11 3.06
CA THR A 493 -0.44 -23.20 2.29
C THR A 493 -0.55 -24.58 2.96
N CYS A 494 -0.17 -25.64 2.24
CA CYS A 494 -0.21 -26.98 2.83
C CYS A 494 0.83 -27.18 3.95
N LYS A 495 2.03 -26.59 3.80
CA LYS A 495 3.19 -26.89 4.65
C LYS A 495 3.95 -25.64 5.12
N HIS A 496 3.29 -24.48 5.19
CA HIS A 496 3.92 -23.20 5.48
C HIS A 496 5.08 -22.90 4.49
N THR A 497 4.80 -23.12 3.20
CA THR A 497 5.79 -23.07 2.12
C THR A 497 6.21 -21.63 1.80
N HIS A 498 7.50 -21.38 1.66
CA HIS A 498 7.99 -20.12 1.07
C HIS A 498 7.69 -20.11 -0.44
N LEU A 499 6.57 -19.48 -0.82
CA LEU A 499 6.00 -19.56 -2.16
C LEU A 499 6.90 -19.02 -3.29
N PRO A 500 7.68 -17.94 -3.10
CA PRO A 500 8.57 -17.44 -4.16
C PRO A 500 9.68 -18.41 -4.59
N ASP A 501 9.98 -19.46 -3.82
CA ASP A 501 10.96 -20.47 -4.19
C ASP A 501 10.36 -21.60 -5.05
N LYS A 502 9.07 -21.50 -5.40
CA LYS A 502 8.31 -22.52 -6.11
C LYS A 502 7.93 -22.06 -7.51
N SER A 503 7.89 -23.01 -8.44
CA SER A 503 7.35 -22.75 -9.77
C SER A 503 5.83 -22.52 -9.71
N PRO A 504 5.25 -21.80 -10.68
CA PRO A 504 3.79 -21.61 -10.76
C PRO A 504 3.00 -22.93 -10.69
N ALA A 505 3.50 -24.00 -11.33
CA ALA A 505 2.84 -25.30 -11.30
C ALA A 505 2.84 -25.94 -9.88
N GLU A 506 3.92 -25.77 -9.12
CA GLU A 506 3.98 -26.23 -7.72
C GLU A 506 3.04 -25.41 -6.83
N ILE A 507 2.96 -24.09 -7.04
CA ILE A 507 2.05 -23.21 -6.30
C ILE A 507 0.59 -23.59 -6.59
N GLU A 508 0.23 -23.79 -7.86
CA GLU A 508 -1.12 -24.22 -8.25
C GLU A 508 -1.47 -25.59 -7.64
N ALA A 509 -0.52 -26.52 -7.61
CA ALA A 509 -0.71 -27.83 -6.96
C ALA A 509 -0.90 -27.71 -5.44
N ASP A 510 -0.16 -26.82 -4.77
CA ASP A 510 -0.33 -26.55 -3.33
C ASP A 510 -1.73 -25.97 -3.05
N ILE A 511 -2.19 -25.01 -3.85
CA ILE A 511 -3.54 -24.42 -3.72
C ILE A 511 -4.63 -25.50 -3.88
N VAL A 512 -4.53 -26.35 -4.90
CA VAL A 512 -5.51 -27.42 -5.15
C VAL A 512 -5.53 -28.42 -4.00
N GLN A 513 -4.35 -28.82 -3.51
CA GLN A 513 -4.25 -29.74 -2.38
C GLN A 513 -4.81 -29.12 -1.09
N TYR A 514 -4.52 -27.83 -0.85
CA TYR A 514 -5.04 -27.07 0.28
C TYR A 514 -6.57 -27.04 0.26
N GLU A 515 -7.17 -26.68 -0.88
CA GLU A 515 -8.62 -26.61 -1.03
C GLU A 515 -9.30 -27.97 -0.87
N LYS A 516 -8.64 -29.05 -1.29
CA LYS A 516 -9.12 -30.41 -1.05
C LYS A 516 -9.19 -30.74 0.44
N GLN A 517 -8.24 -30.25 1.25
CA GLN A 517 -8.16 -30.54 2.68
C GLN A 517 -9.04 -29.61 3.52
N LEU A 518 -8.89 -28.29 3.35
CA LEU A 518 -9.53 -27.28 4.21
C LEU A 518 -10.54 -26.39 3.49
N GLY A 519 -10.73 -26.55 2.17
CA GLY A 519 -11.66 -25.71 1.40
C GLY A 519 -13.11 -25.77 1.88
N HIS A 520 -13.52 -26.87 2.51
CA HIS A 520 -14.85 -27.02 3.12
C HIS A 520 -15.08 -26.11 4.35
N LEU A 521 -14.01 -25.62 5.00
CA LEU A 521 -14.09 -24.66 6.11
C LEU A 521 -14.05 -23.21 5.64
N MET A 522 -13.60 -22.97 4.41
CA MET A 522 -13.41 -21.63 3.86
C MET A 522 -14.73 -21.06 3.35
N LYS A 523 -15.29 -20.11 4.10
CA LYS A 523 -16.44 -19.30 3.61
C LYS A 523 -16.04 -18.37 2.46
N ARG A 524 -14.75 -18.00 2.38
CA ARG A 524 -14.16 -17.13 1.36
C ARG A 524 -12.75 -17.61 1.03
N LYS A 525 -12.33 -17.42 -0.23
CA LYS A 525 -10.95 -17.68 -0.66
C LYS A 525 -10.04 -16.50 -0.30
N THR A 526 -9.45 -16.58 0.89
CA THR A 526 -8.45 -15.63 1.41
C THR A 526 -7.13 -16.35 1.68
N VAL A 527 -6.00 -15.64 1.60
CA VAL A 527 -4.66 -16.21 1.87
C VAL A 527 -3.82 -15.27 2.73
N ALA A 528 -3.10 -15.81 3.72
CA ALA A 528 -1.94 -15.15 4.28
C ALA A 528 -0.71 -15.89 3.78
N TYR A 529 0.19 -15.18 3.10
CA TYR A 529 1.39 -15.81 2.54
C TYR A 529 2.35 -16.14 3.69
N PRO A 530 2.85 -17.40 3.82
CA PRO A 530 3.86 -17.73 4.80
C PRO A 530 5.05 -16.79 4.73
N PHE A 531 5.53 -16.32 5.90
CA PHE A 531 6.58 -15.30 6.02
C PHE A 531 6.25 -13.94 5.37
N GLY A 532 5.03 -13.75 4.86
CA GLY A 532 4.61 -12.63 4.02
C GLY A 532 5.21 -12.65 2.61
N SER A 533 5.84 -13.75 2.22
CA SER A 533 6.61 -13.87 0.99
C SER A 533 5.70 -14.13 -0.21
N GLN A 534 5.64 -13.15 -1.11
CA GLN A 534 4.83 -13.20 -2.33
C GLN A 534 5.48 -12.36 -3.43
N ASN A 535 5.21 -12.72 -4.68
CA ASN A 535 5.58 -11.97 -5.89
C ASN A 535 4.41 -11.99 -6.89
N GLU A 536 4.57 -11.39 -8.07
CA GLU A 536 3.50 -11.35 -9.08
C GLU A 536 3.03 -12.74 -9.52
N GLU A 537 3.96 -13.68 -9.74
CA GLU A 537 3.63 -15.05 -10.14
C GLU A 537 2.79 -15.76 -9.08
N VAL A 538 3.14 -15.61 -7.80
CA VAL A 538 2.37 -16.13 -6.67
C VAL A 538 0.96 -15.51 -6.67
N ARG A 539 0.86 -14.17 -6.75
CA ARG A 539 -0.44 -13.48 -6.77
C ARG A 539 -1.29 -13.92 -7.97
N ALA A 540 -0.70 -14.10 -9.15
CA ALA A 540 -1.37 -14.57 -10.35
C ALA A 540 -1.94 -15.99 -10.18
N CYS A 541 -1.20 -16.90 -9.55
CA CYS A 541 -1.68 -18.26 -9.26
C CYS A 541 -2.90 -18.24 -8.33
N TYR A 542 -2.85 -17.45 -7.25
CA TYR A 542 -3.96 -17.28 -6.32
C TYR A 542 -5.18 -16.59 -6.97
N GLN A 543 -4.95 -15.56 -7.79
CA GLN A 543 -6.00 -14.89 -8.55
C GLN A 543 -6.69 -15.86 -9.51
N LYS A 544 -5.92 -16.67 -10.25
CA LYS A 544 -6.43 -17.72 -11.14
C LYS A 544 -7.26 -18.76 -10.40
N ALA A 545 -6.89 -19.08 -9.16
CA ALA A 545 -7.66 -19.98 -8.28
C ALA A 545 -8.90 -19.32 -7.64
N GLY A 546 -9.14 -18.04 -7.88
CA GLY A 546 -10.31 -17.30 -7.41
C GLY A 546 -10.15 -16.61 -6.06
N TYR A 547 -8.92 -16.46 -5.56
CA TYR A 547 -8.64 -15.67 -4.36
C TYR A 547 -8.67 -14.17 -4.72
N ARG A 548 -9.31 -13.39 -3.86
CA ARG A 548 -9.44 -11.93 -4.03
C ARG A 548 -8.67 -11.15 -2.97
N PHE A 549 -8.38 -11.76 -1.82
CA PHE A 549 -7.72 -11.11 -0.70
C PHE A 549 -6.52 -11.92 -0.23
N GLY A 550 -5.37 -11.23 -0.13
CA GLY A 550 -4.09 -11.84 0.19
C GLY A 550 -3.25 -10.91 1.05
N TRP A 551 -2.72 -11.41 2.17
CA TRP A 551 -1.94 -10.61 3.14
C TRP A 551 -0.47 -11.02 3.18
N GLY A 552 0.40 -10.02 3.12
CA GLY A 552 1.83 -10.14 3.43
C GLY A 552 2.14 -9.72 4.88
N THR A 553 3.40 -9.40 5.16
CA THR A 553 3.89 -9.00 6.50
C THR A 553 4.50 -7.59 6.53
N ARG A 554 4.34 -6.81 5.46
CA ARG A 554 4.79 -5.42 5.43
C ARG A 554 3.99 -4.63 6.46
N SER A 555 4.67 -4.04 7.44
CA SER A 555 4.07 -3.13 8.43
C SER A 555 3.65 -1.82 7.76
N ALA A 556 2.36 -1.73 7.46
CA ALA A 556 1.68 -0.55 6.96
C ALA A 556 0.16 -0.72 6.99
N TYR A 557 -0.57 0.39 6.85
CA TYR A 557 -2.00 0.35 6.59
C TYR A 557 -2.26 -0.23 5.19
N SER A 558 -3.50 -0.67 4.96
CA SER A 558 -3.97 -1.10 3.65
C SER A 558 -5.08 -0.20 3.15
N ILE A 559 -5.03 0.16 1.87
CA ILE A 559 -6.18 0.68 1.15
C ILE A 559 -6.80 -0.49 0.40
N VAL A 560 -7.96 -0.93 0.84
CA VAL A 560 -8.60 -2.17 0.39
C VAL A 560 -9.81 -1.84 -0.49
N PRO A 561 -9.76 -2.13 -1.79
CA PRO A 561 -10.96 -2.03 -2.63
C PRO A 561 -11.99 -3.10 -2.22
N GLU A 562 -13.29 -2.82 -2.39
CA GLU A 562 -14.34 -3.85 -2.29
C GLU A 562 -14.10 -5.02 -3.27
N GLY A 563 -13.38 -4.73 -4.38
CA GLY A 563 -12.84 -5.68 -5.35
C GLY A 563 -11.84 -6.70 -4.78
N GLY A 564 -11.17 -6.38 -3.67
CA GLY A 564 -10.08 -7.14 -3.08
C GLY A 564 -8.70 -6.85 -3.68
N ALA A 565 -7.67 -7.17 -2.90
CA ALA A 565 -6.27 -7.06 -3.31
C ALA A 565 -5.45 -8.22 -2.71
N LEU A 566 -4.46 -8.71 -3.46
CA LEU A 566 -3.62 -9.85 -3.08
C LEU A 566 -2.26 -9.45 -2.50
N ASN A 567 -2.12 -8.20 -2.06
CA ASN A 567 -0.87 -7.63 -1.53
C ASN A 567 -1.14 -6.73 -0.32
N LEU A 568 -2.08 -7.12 0.53
CA LEU A 568 -2.47 -6.38 1.72
C LEU A 568 -1.37 -6.40 2.78
N ASN A 569 -1.22 -5.28 3.47
CA ASN A 569 -0.23 -5.06 4.53
C ASN A 569 -0.79 -5.51 5.88
N ARG A 570 0.10 -5.91 6.79
CA ARG A 570 -0.22 -6.26 8.18
C ARG A 570 0.80 -5.67 9.13
N TYR A 571 0.33 -5.03 10.19
CA TYR A 571 1.14 -4.69 11.35
C TYR A 571 1.39 -5.96 12.17
N ASP A 572 2.59 -6.09 12.73
CA ASP A 572 2.83 -7.06 13.79
C ASP A 572 2.10 -6.59 15.05
N CYS A 573 1.44 -7.51 15.78
CA CYS A 573 0.70 -7.16 16.99
C CYS A 573 1.56 -6.43 18.05
N ASN A 574 2.88 -6.63 18.07
CA ASN A 574 3.77 -5.97 19.01
C ASN A 574 3.88 -4.46 18.75
N GLU A 575 3.60 -4.00 17.54
CA GLU A 575 3.60 -2.58 17.21
C GLU A 575 2.50 -1.81 17.96
N LEU A 576 1.43 -2.49 18.39
CA LEU A 576 0.38 -1.90 19.22
C LEU A 576 0.82 -1.65 20.66
N ASN A 577 1.83 -2.38 21.15
CA ASN A 577 2.25 -2.29 22.55
C ASN A 577 2.68 -0.86 22.93
N ALA A 578 3.28 -0.12 22.00
CA ALA A 578 3.68 1.27 22.24
C ALA A 578 2.48 2.21 22.47
N TYR A 579 1.31 1.88 21.93
CA TYR A 579 0.10 2.70 22.00
C TYR A 579 -0.83 2.25 23.13
N VAL A 580 -0.90 0.95 23.38
CA VAL A 580 -1.70 0.38 24.48
C VAL A 580 -1.02 0.60 25.84
N ASN A 581 0.31 0.66 25.86
CA ASN A 581 1.10 0.79 27.10
C ASN A 581 1.70 2.19 27.32
N GLU A 582 1.18 3.28 26.72
CA GLU A 582 1.41 4.63 27.26
C GLU A 582 0.83 4.68 28.69
N GLY A 583 1.61 4.18 29.66
CA GLY A 583 1.22 3.92 31.06
C GLY A 583 1.76 2.64 31.72
N VAL A 584 2.37 1.68 30.99
CA VAL A 584 2.91 0.44 31.57
C VAL A 584 4.29 0.13 30.97
N GLU A 585 5.33 0.15 31.80
CA GLU A 585 6.69 -0.24 31.39
C GLU A 585 6.69 -1.69 30.88
N ALA A 586 7.10 -1.88 29.62
CA ALA A 586 7.29 -3.20 29.04
C ALA A 586 8.54 -3.86 29.64
N HIS A 587 8.37 -4.96 30.36
CA HIS A 587 9.48 -5.87 30.64
C HIS A 587 9.81 -6.64 29.35
N VAL A 588 10.97 -6.28 28.77
CA VAL A 588 11.62 -6.93 27.62
C VAL A 588 12.12 -8.32 27.99
#